data_AF-A0A9D9AAY2-F1
#
_entry.id   AF-A0A9D9AAY2-F1
#
_cell.length_a   1.000
_cell.length_b   1.000
_cell.length_c   1.000
_cell.angle_alpha   90.00
_cell.angle_beta   90.00
_cell.angle_gamma   90.00
#
_symmetry.space_group_name_H-M   'P 1'
#
loop_
_entity.id
_entity.type
_entity.pdbx_description
1 polymer ?
#
loop_
_entity_poly.entity_id
_entity_poly.type
_entity_poly.pdbx_seq_one_letter_code
_entity_poly.pdbx_strand_id
1 'polypeptide(L)' 'MAFEDYKAEIALLMSQIDGDPGDVHEIHMRLHTLLNTLRAEGLPVPDDLRDLEEYLDRQFSTGGGGDRSDA' A
#
# COMPACT_ATOMS: atom_id res chain seq x y z
N MET A 1 21.84 -5.42 1.90
CA MET A 1 21.61 -4.36 2.89
C MET A 1 20.35 -3.62 2.46
N ALA A 2 20.37 -2.77 1.43
CA ALA A 2 19.19 -2.01 0.96
C ALA A 2 17.87 -2.82 0.82
N PHE A 3 17.89 -3.97 0.15
CA PHE A 3 16.68 -4.80 -0.02
C PHE A 3 16.11 -5.35 1.29
N GLU A 4 16.97 -5.72 2.25
CA GLU A 4 16.53 -6.23 3.55
C GLU A 4 15.98 -5.10 4.43
N ASP A 5 16.50 -3.89 4.28
CA ASP A 5 15.99 -2.70 4.96
C ASP A 5 14.58 -2.37 4.48
N TYR A 6 14.33 -2.43 3.16
CA TYR A 6 12.99 -2.25 2.59
C TYR A 6 12.00 -3.31 3.09
N LYS A 7 12.41 -4.58 3.20
CA LYS A 7 11.54 -5.64 3.76
C LYS A 7 11.15 -5.38 5.21
N ALA A 8 12.08 -4.89 6.02
CA ALA A 8 11.80 -4.58 7.43
C ALA A 8 10.80 -3.43 7.55
N GLU A 9 10.95 -2.39 6.71
CA GLU A 9 10.02 -1.26 6.65
C GLU A 9 8.62 -1.69 6.20
N ILE A 10 8.53 -2.55 5.19
CA ILE A 10 7.28 -3.14 4.72
C ILE A 10 6.59 -3.97 5.82
N ALA A 11 7.33 -4.84 6.51
CA ALA A 11 6.76 -5.67 7.57
C ALA A 11 6.20 -4.83 8.72
N LEU A 12 6.87 -3.71 9.03
CA LEU A 12 6.41 -2.73 10.00
C LEU A 12 5.12 -2.06 9.53
N LEU A 13 5.04 -1.65 8.27
CA LEU A 13 3.82 -1.07 7.69
C LEU A 13 2.63 -2.05 7.77
N MET A 14 2.84 -3.33 7.46
CA MET A 14 1.79 -4.35 7.58
C MET A 14 1.26 -4.49 9.01
N SER A 15 2.13 -4.44 10.02
CA SER A 15 1.70 -4.51 11.43
C SER A 15 0.87 -3.30 11.88
N GLN A 16 1.00 -2.16 11.19
CA GLN A 16 0.29 -0.93 11.53
C GLN A 16 -1.12 -0.90 10.92
N ILE A 17 -1.38 -1.65 9.84
CA ILE A 17 -2.70 -1.69 9.17
C ILE A 17 -3.78 -2.31 10.08
N ASP A 18 -3.41 -3.24 10.97
CA ASP A 18 -4.35 -3.91 11.88
C ASP A 18 -4.88 -3.00 13.01
N GLY A 19 -4.35 -1.78 13.16
CA GLY A 19 -4.60 -0.90 14.31
C GLY A 19 -5.81 0.04 14.18
N ASP A 20 -5.77 0.96 13.20
CA ASP A 20 -6.74 2.06 13.09
C ASP A 20 -6.99 2.47 11.62
N PRO A 21 -8.24 2.55 11.13
CA PRO A 21 -8.56 3.00 9.77
C PRO A 21 -8.02 4.40 9.40
N GLY A 22 -7.71 5.26 10.38
CA GLY A 22 -7.06 6.55 10.12
C GLY A 22 -5.64 6.43 9.57
N ASP A 23 -4.87 5.44 10.03
CA ASP A 23 -3.49 5.21 9.62
C ASP A 23 -3.37 4.50 8.27
N VAL A 24 -4.41 3.77 7.84
CA VAL A 24 -4.37 2.96 6.61
C VAL A 24 -4.08 3.82 5.37
N HIS A 25 -4.54 5.08 5.33
CA HIS A 25 -4.26 5.97 4.20
C HIS A 25 -2.79 6.43 4.17
N GLU A 26 -2.20 6.73 5.33
CA GLU A 26 -0.78 7.08 5.43
C GLU A 26 0.10 5.87 5.09
N ILE A 27 -0.29 4.69 5.57
CA ILE A 27 0.39 3.43 5.28
C ILE A 27 0.35 3.12 3.77
N HIS A 28 -0.80 3.32 3.13
CA HIS A 28 -0.93 3.17 1.68
C HIS A 28 0.02 4.10 0.91
N MET A 29 0.08 5.38 1.27
CA MET A 29 0.97 6.35 0.63
C MET A 29 2.45 5.98 0.80
N ARG A 30 2.84 5.52 2.00
CA ARG A 30 4.20 5.01 2.25
C ARG A 30 4.51 3.76 1.45
N LEU A 31 3.61 2.78 1.44
CA LEU A 31 3.75 1.54 0.68
C LEU A 31 3.93 1.84 -0.82
N HIS A 32 3.07 2.67 -1.39
CA HIS A 32 3.14 3.07 -2.80
C HIS A 32 4.49 3.73 -3.15
N THR A 33 4.97 4.64 -2.29
CA THR A 33 6.26 5.32 -2.47
C THR A 33 7.43 4.32 -2.44
N LEU A 34 7.38 3.39 -1.49
CA LEU A 34 8.43 2.38 -1.31
C LEU A 34 8.46 1.39 -2.48
N LEU A 35 7.30 0.93 -2.95
CA LEU A 35 7.19 0.07 -4.14
C LEU A 35 7.66 0.77 -5.41
N ASN A 36 7.33 2.06 -5.59
CA ASN A 36 7.85 2.85 -6.72
C ASN A 36 9.36 3.04 -6.66
N THR A 37 9.92 3.18 -5.45
CA THR A 37 11.37 3.25 -5.26
C THR A 37 12.04 1.94 -5.65
N LEU A 38 11.51 0.80 -5.20
CA LEU A 38 11.98 -0.53 -5.62
C LEU A 38 11.94 -0.68 -7.14
N ARG A 39 10.82 -0.30 -7.78
CA ARG A 39 10.68 -0.31 -9.24
C ARG A 39 11.71 0.59 -9.93
N ALA A 40 11.95 1.79 -9.39
CA ALA A 40 12.92 2.75 -9.92
C ALA A 40 14.38 2.27 -9.78
N GLU A 41 14.69 1.54 -8.72
CA GLU A 41 16.00 0.90 -8.51
C GLU A 41 16.17 -0.40 -9.33
N GLY A 42 15.13 -0.86 -10.02
CA GLY A 42 15.14 -2.12 -10.78
C GLY A 42 15.08 -3.36 -9.88
N LEU A 43 14.63 -3.20 -8.63
CA LEU A 43 14.45 -4.28 -7.68
C LEU A 43 13.09 -4.97 -7.89
N PRO A 44 13.03 -6.30 -7.72
CA PRO A 44 11.77 -7.03 -7.82
C PRO A 44 10.85 -6.66 -6.65
N VAL A 45 9.60 -6.31 -6.98
CA VAL A 45 8.54 -6.13 -5.99
C VAL A 45 7.92 -7.50 -5.68
N PRO A 46 7.87 -7.92 -4.39
CA PRO A 46 7.17 -9.12 -3.98
C PRO A 46 5.68 -9.06 -4.33
N ASP A 47 5.12 -10.17 -4.82
CA ASP A 47 3.72 -10.25 -5.24
C ASP A 47 2.76 -9.94 -4.08
N ASP A 48 3.04 -10.43 -2.87
CA ASP A 48 2.23 -10.18 -1.67
C ASP A 48 2.00 -8.67 -1.40
N LEU A 49 2.99 -7.84 -1.74
CA LEU A 49 2.94 -6.38 -1.52
C LEU A 49 2.24 -5.65 -2.65
N ARG A 50 2.40 -6.14 -3.88
CA ARG A 50 1.63 -5.65 -5.01
C ARG A 50 0.14 -5.89 -4.77
N ASP A 51 -0.20 -7.07 -4.28
CA ASP A 51 -1.59 -7.43 -3.99
C ASP A 51 -2.15 -6.57 -2.84
N LEU A 52 -1.33 -6.25 -1.83
CA LEU A 52 -1.70 -5.33 -0.75
C LEU A 52 -1.91 -3.89 -1.24
N GLU A 53 -0.99 -3.36 -2.06
CA GLU A 53 -1.12 -2.04 -2.71
C GLU A 53 -2.44 -1.96 -3.48
N GLU A 54 -2.71 -2.96 -4.31
CA GLU A 54 -3.92 -3.01 -5.14
C GLU A 54 -5.21 -3.17 -4.31
N TYR A 55 -5.14 -3.89 -3.18
CA TYR A 55 -6.25 -4.01 -2.24
C TYR A 55 -6.58 -2.68 -1.56
N LEU A 56 -5.55 -1.97 -1.07
CA LEU A 56 -5.69 -0.66 -0.45
C LEU A 56 -6.18 0.38 -1.48
N ASP A 57 -5.63 0.37 -2.69
CA ASP A 57 -6.08 1.24 -3.79
C ASP A 57 -7.57 1.03 -4.10
N ARG A 58 -8.05 -0.21 -4.11
CA ARG A 58 -9.49 -0.50 -4.31
C ARG A 58 -10.34 -0.01 -3.16
N GLN A 59 -9.89 -0.20 -1.92
CA GLN A 59 -10.57 0.29 -0.71
C GLN A 59 -10.73 1.82 -0.75
N PHE A 60 -9.67 2.55 -1.10
CA PHE A 60 -9.68 4.00 -1.19
C PHE A 60 -10.39 4.54 -2.44
N SER A 61 -10.24 3.89 -3.59
CA SER A 61 -10.91 4.29 -4.84
C SER A 61 -12.42 4.09 -4.76
N THR A 62 -12.89 3.07 -4.04
CA THR A 62 -14.32 2.78 -3.87
C THR A 62 -14.99 3.72 -2.85
N GLY A 63 -14.23 4.33 -1.94
CA GLY A 63 -14.73 5.31 -0.97
C GLY A 63 -14.98 6.73 -1.53
N GLY A 64 -14.61 7.00 -2.79
CA GLY A 64 -14.60 8.35 -3.37
C GLY A 64 -15.76 8.71 -4.31
N GLY A 65 -16.63 7.78 -4.70
CA GLY A 65 -17.71 8.13 -5.62
C GLY A 65 -18.56 6.94 -6.06
N GLY A 66 -19.77 6.84 -5.51
CA GLY A 66 -20.72 5.81 -5.95
C GLY A 66 -22.08 5.81 -5.26
N ASP A 67 -22.51 6.91 -4.62
CA ASP A 67 -23.92 7.10 -4.25
C ASP A 67 -24.43 8.41 -4.86
N ARG A 68 -24.50 8.45 -6.19
CA ARG A 68 -25.37 9.35 -6.95
C ARG A 68 -25.83 8.67 -8.23
N SER A 69 -27.09 8.25 -8.20
CA SER A 69 -28.01 8.09 -9.35
C SER A 69 -27.90 6.83 -10.21
N ASP A 70 -28.84 5.89 -10.01
CA ASP A 70 -29.83 5.34 -10.99
C ASP A 70 -30.61 4.23 -10.23
N ALA A 71 -31.93 4.17 -10.11
CA ALA A 71 -33.05 4.63 -10.91
C ALA A 71 -34.34 4.74 -10.05
#